data_AF-A0A5C7J3Q0-F1
#
_entry.id   AF-A0A5C7J3Q0-F1
#
_cell.length_a   1.000
_cell.length_b   1.000
_cell.length_c   1.000
_cell.angle_alpha   90.00
_cell.angle_beta   90.00
_cell.angle_gamma   90.00
#
_symmetry.space_group_name_H-M   'P 1'
#
loop_
_entity.id
_entity.type
_entity.pdbx_description
1 polymer ?
#
loop_
_entity_poly.entity_id
_entity_poly.type
_entity_poly.pdbx_seq_one_letter_code
_entity_poly.pdbx_strand_id
1 'polypeptide(L)' 'IEHWHAYLGDPTFADAILDRIVHAAHKLALKGESMRKKATA' A
#
# COMPACT_ATOMS: atom_id res chain seq x y z
N ILE A 1 2.29 6.69 1.12
CA ILE A 1 1.93 7.20 2.47
C ILE A 1 0.94 8.35 2.31
N GLU A 2 1.21 9.30 1.42
CA GLU A 2 0.32 10.46 1.15
C GLU A 2 -1.16 10.14 0.92
N HIS A 3 -1.51 9.05 0.23
CA HIS A 3 -2.92 8.71 -0.03
C HIS A 3 -3.63 7.96 1.11
N TRP A 4 -2.92 7.50 2.13
CA TRP A 4 -3.52 6.68 3.20
C TRP A 4 -4.35 7.52 4.15
N HIS A 5 -3.91 8.74 4.46
CA HIS A 5 -4.66 9.69 5.28
C HIS A 5 -6.02 10.02 4.65
N ALA A 6 -6.06 10.19 3.32
CA ALA A 6 -7.30 10.43 2.59
C ALA A 6 -8.24 9.21 2.59
N TYR A 7 -7.70 7.99 2.63
CA TYR A 7 -8.49 6.75 2.67
C TYR A 7 -9.03 6.43 4.07
N LEU A 8 -8.24 6.72 5.11
CA LEU A 8 -8.57 6.38 6.50
C LEU A 8 -9.40 7.46 7.21
N GLY A 9 -9.48 8.68 6.67
CA GLY A 9 -10.34 9.75 7.16
C GLY A 9 -9.86 10.44 8.44
N ASP A 10 -9.04 9.78 9.26
CA ASP A 10 -8.37 10.37 10.42
C ASP A 10 -6.84 10.27 10.28
N PRO A 11 -6.12 11.40 10.24
CA PRO A 11 -4.67 11.41 10.10
C PRO A 11 -3.95 10.74 11.28
N THR A 12 -4.49 10.82 12.50
CA THR A 12 -3.86 10.29 13.71
C THR A 12 -3.84 8.76 13.69
N PHE A 13 -4.96 8.15 13.32
CA PHE A 13 -5.04 6.70 13.17
C PHE A 13 -4.25 6.21 11.96
N ALA A 14 -4.26 6.98 10.86
CA ALA A 14 -3.47 6.65 9.69
C ALA A 14 -1.98 6.57 10.04
N ASP A 15 -1.44 7.56 10.76
CA ASP A 15 -0.06 7.56 11.21
C ASP A 15 0.25 6.37 12.13
N ALA A 16 -0.59 6.11 13.15
CA ALA A 16 -0.36 5.01 14.08
C ALA A 16 -0.38 3.61 13.43
N ILE A 17 -1.16 3.43 12.37
CA ILE A 17 -1.22 2.18 11.59
C ILE A 17 -0.03 2.10 10.62
N LEU A 18 0.27 3.19 9.92
CA LEU A 18 1.41 3.29 9.01
C LEU A 18 2.71 3.01 9.73
N ASP A 19 2.91 3.55 10.92
CA ASP A 19 4.14 3.37 11.69
C ASP A 19 4.36 1.90 12.03
N ARG A 20 3.31 1.18 12.45
CA ARG A 20 3.39 -0.25 12.76
C ARG A 20 3.63 -1.13 11.52
N ILE A 21 2.96 -0.84 10.41
CA ILE A 21 3.06 -1.65 9.19
C ILE A 21 4.37 -1.35 8.46
N VAL A 22 4.72 -0.08 8.26
CA VAL A 22 5.88 0.33 7.47
C VAL A 22 7.19 0.03 8.19
N HIS A 23 7.23 0.11 9.52
CA HIS A 23 8.44 -0.15 10.30
C HIS A 23 8.99 -1.58 10.09
N ALA A 24 8.10 -2.57 9.95
CA ALA A 24 8.48 -3.98 9.75
C ALA A 24 8.34 -4.46 8.29
N ALA A 25 7.87 -3.61 7.36
CA ALA A 25 7.59 -4.03 6.00
C ALA A 25 8.78 -3.88 5.05
N HIS A 26 9.01 -4.92 4.24
CA HIS A 26 9.87 -4.83 3.07
C HIS A 26 9.10 -4.18 1.90
N LYS A 27 9.56 -3.00 1.47
CA LYS A 27 8.96 -2.28 0.34
C LYS A 27 9.40 -2.90 -0.98
N LEU A 28 8.50 -3.66 -1.62
CA LEU A 28 8.72 -4.22 -2.95
C LEU A 28 7.95 -3.38 -3.98
N ALA A 29 8.68 -2.64 -4.82
CA ALA A 29 8.10 -1.92 -5.94
C ALA A 29 7.84 -2.88 -7.09
N LEU A 30 6.62 -3.40 -7.18
CA LEU A 30 6.19 -4.26 -8.28
C LEU A 30 6.14 -3.46 -9.59
N LYS A 31 6.66 -4.05 -10.67
CA LYS A 31 6.68 -3.48 -12.02
C LYS A 31 6.20 -4.52 -13.02
N GLY A 32 5.65 -4.05 -14.13
CA GLY A 32 5.11 -4.89 -15.21
C GLY A 32 3.60 -5.00 -15.19
N GLU A 33 3.06 -5.62 -16.23
CA GLU A 33 1.61 -5.75 -16.41
C GLU A 33 1.00 -6.85 -15.53
N SER A 34 -0.30 -6.74 -15.25
CA SER A 34 -1.04 -7.71 -14.46
C SER A 34 -0.87 -9.12 -15.03
N MET A 35 -0.32 -10.03 -14.22
CA MET A 35 -0.19 -11.46 -14.56
C MET A 35 -1.54 -12.13 -14.84
N ARG A 36 -2.65 -11.56 -14.36
CA ARG A 36 -4.01 -12.04 -14.67
C ARG A 36 -4.38 -11.86 -16.14
N LYS A 37 -3.85 -10.82 -16.82
CA LYS A 37 -4.10 -10.59 -18.26
C LYS A 37 -3.46 -11.65 -19.15
N LYS A 38 -2.38 -12.29 -18.68
CA LYS A 38 -1.70 -13.38 -19.39
C LYS A 38 -2.43 -14.72 -19.32
N ALA A 39 -3.31 -14.92 -18.33
CA ALA A 39 -4.04 -16.17 -18.15
C ALA A 39 -5.32 -16.27 -19.02
N THR A 40 -5.75 -15.17 -19.62
CA THR A 40 -6.96 -15.07 -20.46
C THR A 40 -6.64 -14.87 -21.95
N ALA A 41 -5.41 -15.14 -22.37
CA ALA A 41 -4.98 -15.09 -23.77
C ALA A 41 -4.72 -16.51 -24.29
#